data_AF-A0A169NNW9-F1
#
_entry.id   AF-A0A169NNW9-F1
#
_cell.length_a   1.000
_cell.length_b   1.000
_cell.length_c   1.000
_cell.angle_alpha   90.00
_cell.angle_beta   90.00
_cell.angle_gamma   90.00
#
_symmetry.space_group_name_H-M   'P 1'
#
loop_
_entity.id
_entity.type
_entity.pdbx_description
1 polymer ?
#
loop_
_entity_poly.entity_id
_entity_poly.type
_entity_poly.pdbx_seq_one_letter_code
_entity_poly.pdbx_strand_id
1 'polypeptide(L)'
;MGWQERDWYLDPAHRPLLFDRSGNIGPTVWWNGRIVGGWAQRPDGGIVWRLLPDAEDATRATRATHTKGTAKGGRTALVRAVEAEAARLAGRLGEVRVTPRFRTPLEKELSAG
;
A
#
# COMPACT_ATOMS: atom_id res chain seq x y z
N MET A 1 -2.32 -12.77 15.82
CA MET A 1 -3.06 -11.51 15.68
C MET A 1 -4.51 -11.85 15.38
N GLY A 2 -5.39 -11.70 16.38
CA GLY A 2 -6.73 -12.30 16.43
C GLY A 2 -7.86 -11.39 15.94
N TRP A 3 -7.86 -11.02 14.65
CA TRP A 3 -9.07 -10.52 14.00
C TRP A 3 -9.16 -11.13 12.61
N GLN A 4 -10.13 -12.02 12.42
CA GLN A 4 -10.27 -12.82 11.19
C GLN A 4 -10.91 -12.01 10.06
N GLU A 5 -11.81 -11.09 10.40
CA GLU A 5 -12.48 -10.20 9.44
C GLU A 5 -11.62 -8.97 9.18
N ARG A 6 -10.98 -8.94 8.00
CA ARG A 6 -10.11 -7.82 7.56
C ARG A 6 -10.67 -7.09 6.34
N ASP A 7 -11.86 -7.50 5.93
CA ASP A 7 -12.50 -7.10 4.68
C ASP A 7 -12.86 -5.61 4.69
N TRP A 8 -13.07 -5.07 5.90
CA TRP A 8 -13.18 -3.63 6.15
C TRP A 8 -11.96 -2.84 5.67
N TYR A 9 -10.75 -3.40 5.83
CA TYR A 9 -9.49 -2.72 5.47
C TYR A 9 -9.03 -3.05 4.06
N LEU A 10 -9.32 -4.26 3.57
CA LEU A 10 -8.79 -4.79 2.32
C LEU A 10 -9.83 -5.68 1.65
N ASP A 11 -10.09 -5.48 0.37
CA ASP A 11 -10.88 -6.43 -0.41
C ASP A 11 -10.24 -7.83 -0.37
N PRO A 12 -10.98 -8.90 -0.01
CA PRO A 12 -10.48 -10.27 0.01
C PRO A 12 -9.73 -10.71 -1.26
N ALA A 13 -10.09 -10.16 -2.42
CA ALA A 13 -9.44 -10.44 -3.70
C ALA A 13 -7.94 -10.12 -3.72
N HIS A 14 -7.49 -9.18 -2.89
CA HIS A 14 -6.08 -8.76 -2.82
C HIS A 14 -5.25 -9.53 -1.78
N ARG A 15 -5.89 -10.42 -0.99
CA ARG A 15 -5.18 -11.23 0.00
C ARG A 15 -4.03 -12.04 -0.62
N PRO A 16 -4.19 -12.73 -1.78
CA PRO A 16 -3.10 -13.48 -2.39
C PRO A 16 -1.85 -12.66 -2.73
N LEU A 17 -1.98 -11.34 -2.89
CA LEU A 17 -0.86 -10.44 -3.20
C LEU A 17 -0.15 -9.97 -1.93
N LEU A 18 -0.92 -9.65 -0.89
CA LEU A 18 -0.42 -8.95 0.30
C LEU A 18 -0.10 -9.86 1.48
N PHE A 19 -0.44 -11.13 1.38
CA PHE A 19 -0.24 -12.12 2.44
C PHE A 19 0.65 -13.27 2.00
N ASP A 20 1.43 -13.82 2.93
CA ASP A 20 2.07 -15.11 2.74
C ASP A 20 1.09 -16.27 3.01
N ARG A 21 1.55 -17.51 2.77
CA ARG A 21 0.74 -18.72 2.98
C ARG A 21 0.31 -18.95 4.44
N SER A 22 1.03 -18.36 5.39
CA SER A 22 0.75 -18.45 6.83
C SER A 22 -0.16 -17.33 7.32
N GLY A 23 -0.58 -16.41 6.45
CA GLY A 23 -1.43 -15.27 6.78
C GLY A 23 -0.68 -14.07 7.35
N ASN A 24 0.64 -14.00 7.24
CA ASN A 24 1.40 -12.79 7.57
C ASN A 24 1.25 -11.76 6.46
N ILE A 25 1.09 -10.50 6.84
CA ILE A 25 0.97 -9.38 5.90
C ILE A 25 2.33 -8.74 5.62
N GLY A 26 2.55 -8.35 4.37
CA GLY A 26 3.72 -7.57 3.95
C GLY A 26 3.57 -6.07 4.23
N PRO A 27 4.56 -5.26 3.82
CA PRO A 27 4.46 -3.81 3.93
C PRO A 27 3.34 -3.26 3.03
N THR A 28 2.47 -2.43 3.62
CA THR A 28 1.24 -1.94 2.98
C THR A 28 1.20 -0.42 2.92
N VAL A 29 0.54 0.10 1.89
CA VAL A 29 0.21 1.52 1.73
C VAL A 29 -1.22 1.74 2.21
N TRP A 30 -1.42 2.72 3.08
CA TRP A 30 -2.70 3.02 3.71
C TRP A 30 -3.23 4.39 3.30
N TRP A 31 -4.54 4.48 3.10
CA TRP A 31 -5.24 5.72 2.81
C TRP A 31 -6.62 5.69 3.44
N ASN A 32 -6.96 6.67 4.28
CA ASN A 32 -8.28 6.81 4.90
C ASN A 32 -8.83 5.52 5.53
N GLY A 33 -7.97 4.78 6.24
CA GLY A 33 -8.35 3.53 6.91
C GLY A 33 -8.49 2.31 6.00
N ARG A 34 -8.11 2.41 4.72
CA ARG A 34 -8.09 1.30 3.75
C ARG A 34 -6.66 1.00 3.31
N ILE A 35 -6.37 -0.27 3.06
CA ILE A 35 -5.16 -0.67 2.35
C ILE A 35 -5.40 -0.42 0.86
N VAL A 36 -4.51 0.37 0.26
CA VAL A 36 -4.60 0.78 -1.15
C VAL A 36 -3.42 0.30 -1.99
N GLY A 37 -2.46 -0.38 -1.38
CA GLY A 37 -1.24 -0.80 -2.05
C GLY A 37 -0.28 -1.58 -1.16
N GLY A 38 0.83 -1.99 -1.76
CA GLY A 38 2.00 -2.54 -1.07
C GLY A 38 3.26 -1.76 -1.42
N TRP A 39 4.28 -1.88 -0.58
CA TRP A 39 5.59 -1.30 -0.84
C TRP A 39 6.72 -2.27 -0.48
N ALA A 40 7.91 -2.01 -1.02
CA ALA A 40 9.13 -2.73 -0.70
C ALA A 40 10.32 -1.78 -0.75
N GLN A 41 11.42 -2.19 -0.12
CA GLN A 41 12.71 -1.55 -0.31
C GLN A 41 13.57 -2.41 -1.24
N ARG A 42 14.15 -1.78 -2.26
CA ARG A 42 15.11 -2.41 -3.17
C ARG A 42 16.51 -2.50 -2.52
N PRO A 43 17.41 -3.37 -3.03
CA PRO A 43 18.78 -3.45 -2.53
C PRO A 43 19.54 -2.12 -2.57
N ASP A 44 19.26 -1.27 -3.56
CA ASP A 44 19.83 0.08 -3.69
C ASP A 44 19.33 1.07 -2.61
N GLY A 45 18.29 0.69 -1.85
CA GLY A 45 17.66 1.51 -0.81
C GLY A 45 16.40 2.22 -1.26
N GLY A 46 16.05 2.16 -2.56
CA GLY A 46 14.87 2.79 -3.13
C GLY A 46 13.58 2.22 -2.55
N ILE A 47 12.67 3.10 -2.17
CA ILE A 47 11.31 2.73 -1.76
C ILE A 47 10.42 2.69 -2.99
N VAL A 48 9.94 1.49 -3.30
CA VAL A 48 9.03 1.24 -4.41
C VAL A 48 7.68 0.81 -3.89
N TRP A 49 6.63 1.19 -4.61
CA TRP A 49 5.26 0.93 -4.20
C TRP A 49 4.39 0.66 -5.41
N ARG A 50 3.27 -0.01 -5.18
CA ARG A 50 2.22 -0.25 -6.17
C ARG A 50 0.86 -0.10 -5.53
N LEU A 51 -0.01 0.70 -6.15
CA LEU A 51 -1.41 0.77 -5.78
C LEU A 51 -2.19 -0.43 -6.34
N LEU A 52 -3.17 -0.90 -5.57
CA LEU A 52 -4.13 -1.91 -6.01
C LEU A 52 -5.06 -1.31 -7.09
N PRO A 53 -5.63 -2.14 -7.98
CA PRO A 53 -6.50 -1.68 -9.07
C PRO A 53 -7.70 -0.83 -8.62
N ASP A 54 -8.29 -1.15 -7.48
CA ASP A 54 -9.46 -0.53 -6.86
C ASP A 54 -9.12 0.56 -5.83
N ALA A 55 -7.86 1.00 -5.75
CA ALA A 55 -7.42 2.03 -4.80
C ALA A 55 -8.23 3.34 -4.90
N GLU A 56 -8.86 3.61 -6.04
CA GLU A 56 -9.73 4.78 -6.22
C GLU A 56 -11.01 4.71 -5.37
N ASP A 57 -11.56 3.52 -5.12
CA ASP A 57 -12.76 3.36 -4.31
C ASP A 57 -12.51 3.80 -2.86
N ALA A 58 -11.30 3.54 -2.35
CA ALA A 58 -10.84 4.02 -1.04
C ALA A 58 -10.72 5.56 -0.97
N THR A 59 -10.50 6.24 -2.11
CA THR A 59 -10.48 7.72 -2.15
C THR A 59 -11.88 8.32 -2.13
N ARG A 60 -12.91 7.56 -2.54
CA ARG A 60 -14.29 8.03 -2.67
C ARG A 60 -15.09 7.90 -1.36
N ALA A 61 -14.78 6.89 -0.54
CA ALA A 61 -15.45 6.63 0.75
C ALA A 61 -15.33 7.77 1.78
N THR A 62 -14.41 8.73 1.56
CA THR A 62 -14.11 9.81 2.52
C THR A 62 -14.95 11.07 2.33
N ARG A 63 -15.81 11.14 1.29
CA ARG A 63 -16.65 12.31 1.00
C ARG A 63 -18.11 12.04 1.35
N ALA A 64 -18.42 12.14 2.65
CA ALA A 64 -19.77 12.44 3.13
C ALA A 64 -20.11 13.95 3.04
N THR A 65 -19.38 14.74 2.24
CA THR A 65 -19.71 16.13 1.92
C THR A 65 -19.89 16.29 0.41
N HIS A 66 -21.03 16.88 0.06
CA HIS A 66 -21.59 17.04 -1.27
C HIS A 66 -20.65 17.81 -2.22
N THR A 67 -19.74 17.13 -2.91
CA THR A 67 -19.16 17.64 -4.16
C THR A 67 -18.75 16.47 -5.04
N LYS A 68 -19.35 16.36 -6.23
CA LYS A 68 -18.93 15.44 -7.30
C LYS A 68 -17.52 15.83 -7.78
N GLY A 69 -16.50 15.44 -7.04
CA GLY A 69 -15.12 15.43 -7.53
C GLY A 69 -14.95 14.24 -8.47
N THR A 70 -14.35 14.45 -9.64
CA THR A 70 -14.08 13.37 -10.60
C THR A 70 -13.08 12.37 -10.02
N ALA A 71 -13.30 11.06 -10.21
CA ALA A 71 -12.45 9.99 -9.67
C ALA A 71 -10.95 10.17 -10.01
N LYS A 72 -10.66 10.72 -11.20
CA LYS A 72 -9.31 11.05 -11.69
C LYS A 72 -8.55 12.03 -10.77
N GLY A 73 -9.25 12.97 -10.14
CA GLY A 73 -8.65 13.92 -9.19
C GLY A 73 -8.22 13.24 -7.89
N GLY A 74 -9.03 12.31 -7.40
CA GLY A 74 -8.74 11.52 -6.20
C GLY A 74 -7.50 10.65 -6.36
N ARG A 75 -7.38 9.93 -7.48
CA ARG A 75 -6.20 9.09 -7.76
C ARG A 75 -4.92 9.91 -7.87
N THR A 76 -4.97 11.06 -8.54
CA THR A 76 -3.79 11.94 -8.66
C THR A 76 -3.31 12.40 -7.28
N ALA A 77 -4.23 12.83 -6.41
CA ALA A 77 -3.89 13.24 -5.05
C ALA A 77 -3.31 12.10 -4.21
N LEU A 78 -3.90 10.89 -4.30
CA LEU A 78 -3.37 9.70 -3.65
C LEU A 78 -1.95 9.39 -4.10
N VAL A 79 -1.70 9.33 -5.42
CA VAL A 79 -0.38 9.04 -5.98
C VAL A 79 0.65 10.06 -5.47
N ARG A 80 0.33 11.36 -5.51
CA ARG A 80 1.22 12.42 -5.01
C ARG A 80 1.53 12.27 -3.53
N ALA A 81 0.54 11.92 -2.71
CA ALA A 81 0.74 11.71 -1.29
C ALA A 81 1.64 10.48 -1.03
N VAL A 82 1.44 9.38 -1.76
CA VAL A 82 2.26 8.17 -1.63
C VAL A 82 3.69 8.41 -2.11
N GLU A 83 3.89 9.15 -3.22
CA GLU A 83 5.22 9.57 -3.68
C GLU A 83 5.97 10.37 -2.60
N ALA A 84 5.32 11.37 -2.02
CA ALA A 84 5.92 12.19 -0.97
C ALA A 84 6.26 11.36 0.29
N GLU A 85 5.37 10.45 0.68
CA GLU A 85 5.58 9.57 1.83
C GLU A 85 6.71 8.56 1.58
N ALA A 86 6.79 7.99 0.37
CA ALA A 86 7.88 7.10 -0.02
C ALA A 86 9.24 7.80 0.02
N ALA A 87 9.32 9.04 -0.48
CA ALA A 87 10.54 9.85 -0.41
C ALA A 87 10.93 10.18 1.04
N ARG A 88 9.95 10.50 1.88
CA ARG A 88 10.15 10.76 3.31
C ARG A 88 10.64 9.52 4.06
N LEU A 89 10.08 8.34 3.74
CA LEU A 89 10.51 7.07 4.31
C LEU A 89 11.93 6.72 3.85
N ALA A 90 12.25 6.89 2.57
CA ALA A 90 13.60 6.67 2.04
C ALA A 90 14.63 7.54 2.78
N GLY A 91 14.35 8.83 2.96
CA GLY A 91 15.21 9.74 3.73
C GLY A 91 15.36 9.35 5.20
N ARG A 92 14.32 8.80 5.82
CA ARG A 92 14.37 8.30 7.21
C ARG A 92 15.19 7.03 7.37
N LEU A 93 15.15 6.13 6.40
CA LEU A 93 15.91 4.88 6.44
C LEU A 93 17.38 5.09 6.08
N GLY A 94 17.68 6.03 5.18
CA GLY A 94 19.06 6.33 4.77
C GLY A 94 19.79 5.08 4.26
N GLU A 95 20.88 4.71 4.92
CA GLU A 95 21.67 3.52 4.57
C GLU A 95 21.09 2.20 5.08
N VAL A 96 20.06 2.24 5.94
CA VAL A 96 19.43 1.04 6.46
C VAL A 96 18.68 0.31 5.33
N ARG A 97 18.82 -1.03 5.31
CA ARG A 97 18.11 -1.93 4.40
C ARG A 97 17.20 -2.85 5.22
N VAL A 98 15.90 -2.70 5.02
CA VAL A 98 14.86 -3.45 5.71
C VAL A 98 14.31 -4.53 4.78
N THR A 99 14.53 -5.78 5.17
CA THR A 99 13.92 -6.94 4.50
C THR A 99 12.89 -7.57 5.43
N PRO A 100 11.61 -7.63 5.05
CA PRO A 100 10.60 -8.32 5.86
C PRO A 100 10.96 -9.79 6.08
N ARG A 101 10.80 -10.28 7.31
CA ARG A 101 11.01 -11.70 7.63
C ARG A 101 10.04 -12.61 6.88
N PHE A 102 8.80 -12.15 6.73
CA PHE A 102 7.72 -12.87 6.04
C PHE A 102 7.38 -12.14 4.74
N ARG A 103 8.10 -12.50 3.70
CA ARG A 103 8.02 -11.86 2.39
C ARG A 103 6.78 -12.31 1.62
N THR A 104 5.95 -11.37 1.22
CA THR A 104 4.69 -11.64 0.51
C THR A 104 4.88 -11.54 -1.01
N PRO A 105 3.96 -12.08 -1.82
CA PRO A 105 4.13 -12.10 -3.28
C PRO A 105 4.40 -10.72 -3.88
N LEU A 106 3.61 -9.71 -3.51
CA LEU A 106 3.80 -8.35 -4.02
C LEU A 106 5.12 -7.73 -3.54
N GLU A 107 5.50 -7.95 -2.28
CA GLU A 107 6.76 -7.41 -1.75
C GLU A 107 7.96 -8.00 -2.48
N LYS A 108 7.96 -9.32 -2.74
CA LYS A 108 9.02 -9.99 -3.50
C LYS A 108 9.13 -9.42 -4.91
N GLU A 109 7.99 -9.27 -5.59
CA GLU A 109 7.95 -8.72 -6.95
C GLU A 109 8.56 -7.31 -7.00
N LEU A 110 8.15 -6.43 -6.08
CA LEU A 110 8.61 -5.04 -6.05
C LEU A 110 10.10 -4.90 -5.74
N SER A 111 10.60 -5.71 -4.81
CA SER A 111 12.01 -5.65 -4.39
C SER A 111 13.00 -6.17 -5.43
N ALA A 112 12.53 -6.97 -6.39
CA ALA A 112 13.37 -7.73 -7.31
C ALA A 112 13.61 -7.01 -8.64
N GLY A 113 12.70 -6.12 -9.05
CA GLY A 113 12.92 -5.21 -10.18
C GLY A 113 13.64 -3.95 -9.74
#